data_AF-A0A832HH37-F1
#
_entry.id   AF-A0A832HH37-F1
#
_cell.length_a   1.000
_cell.length_b   1.000
_cell.length_c   1.000
_cell.angle_alpha   90.00
_cell.angle_beta   90.00
_cell.angle_gamma   90.00
#
_symmetry.space_group_name_H-M   'P 1'
#
loop_
_entity.id
_entity.type
_entity.pdbx_description
1 polymer ?
#
loop_
_entity_poly.entity_id
_entity_poly.type
_entity_poly.pdbx_seq_one_letter_code
_entity_poly.pdbx_strand_id
1 'polypeptide(L)'
;MEDDRWKLLQELGRMMSDISEACYCAGWMGNTEYIVPELCTRAVKSGVAQPWGQSQVTPAKAAELCAAAALLGHWADLDEMAVHYEPFQPFPVPAEIIDEIERERREAAKRRR
;
A
#
# COMPACT_ATOMS: atom_id res chain seq x y z
N MET A 1 24.48 6.86 5.88
CA MET A 1 23.27 7.67 6.13
C MET A 1 22.39 7.80 4.88
N GLU A 2 22.92 8.22 3.72
CA GLU A 2 22.13 8.23 2.46
C GLU A 2 21.80 6.82 1.96
N ASP A 3 22.78 5.92 2.05
CA ASP A 3 22.63 4.50 1.67
C ASP A 3 21.58 3.74 2.53
N ASP A 4 21.45 4.09 3.81
CA ASP A 4 20.47 3.44 4.71
C ASP A 4 19.04 3.88 4.41
N ARG A 5 18.84 5.17 4.08
CA ARG A 5 17.54 5.70 3.65
C ARG A 5 17.11 5.08 2.32
N TRP A 6 18.06 4.94 1.38
CA TRP A 6 17.80 4.29 0.10
C TRP A 6 17.37 2.84 0.28
N LYS A 7 18.10 2.06 1.09
CA LYS A 7 17.74 0.67 1.40
C LYS A 7 16.37 0.56 2.06
N LEU A 8 16.03 1.46 2.98
CA LEU A 8 14.72 1.48 3.62
C LEU A 8 13.60 1.82 2.62
N LEU A 9 13.85 2.71 1.65
CA LEU A 9 12.91 2.98 0.56
C LEU A 9 12.69 1.75 -0.31
N GLN A 10 13.76 1.05 -0.71
CA GLN A 10 13.64 -0.18 -1.49
C GLN A 10 12.86 -1.26 -0.72
N GLU A 11 13.10 -1.37 0.59
CA GLU A 11 12.36 -2.29 1.45
C GLU A 11 10.88 -1.90 1.61
N LEU A 12 10.57 -0.61 1.75
CA LEU A 12 9.19 -0.12 1.77
C LEU A 12 8.46 -0.46 0.47
N GLY A 13 9.07 -0.20 -0.68
CA GLY A 13 8.50 -0.54 -1.99
C GLY A 13 8.30 -2.05 -2.15
N ARG A 14 9.29 -2.86 -1.73
CA ARG A 14 9.14 -4.33 -1.72
C ARG A 14 7.97 -4.78 -0.84
N MET A 15 7.80 -4.22 0.34
CA MET A 15 6.67 -4.54 1.21
C MET A 15 5.31 -4.16 0.59
N MET A 16 5.24 -3.06 -0.17
CA MET A 16 4.04 -2.67 -0.90
C MET A 16 3.75 -3.63 -2.06
N SER A 17 4.79 -4.03 -2.82
CA SER A 17 4.70 -5.09 -3.82
C SER A 17 4.21 -6.41 -3.25
N ASP A 18 4.73 -6.84 -2.08
CA ASP A 18 4.30 -8.08 -1.42
C ASP A 18 2.79 -8.06 -1.11
N ILE A 19 2.21 -6.89 -0.78
CA ILE A 19 0.77 -6.74 -0.55
C ILE A 19 0.01 -6.86 -1.87
N SER A 20 0.47 -6.19 -2.92
CA SER A 20 -0.14 -6.28 -4.26
C SER A 20 -0.14 -7.74 -4.76
N GLU A 21 0.98 -8.44 -4.64
CA GLU A 21 1.12 -9.85 -5.01
C GLU A 21 0.18 -10.73 -4.18
N ALA A 22 0.09 -10.51 -2.86
CA ALA A 22 -0.82 -11.29 -2.01
C ALA A 22 -2.30 -11.05 -2.31
N CYS A 23 -2.67 -9.86 -2.80
CA CYS A 23 -4.06 -9.48 -3.06
C CYS A 23 -4.52 -9.80 -4.49
N TYR A 24 -3.64 -9.66 -5.49
CA TYR A 24 -3.98 -9.79 -6.91
C TYR A 24 -3.08 -10.77 -7.68
N CYS A 25 -2.13 -11.44 -7.03
CA CYS A 25 -1.12 -12.29 -7.68
C CYS A 25 -0.37 -11.55 -8.80
N ALA A 26 -0.09 -10.27 -8.56
CA ALA A 26 0.64 -9.39 -9.46
C ALA A 26 1.61 -8.54 -8.63
N GLY A 27 2.86 -8.42 -9.10
CA GLY A 27 3.95 -7.74 -8.40
C GLY A 27 3.63 -6.29 -8.06
N TRP A 28 4.10 -5.32 -8.84
CA TRP A 28 3.65 -3.93 -8.71
C TRP A 28 2.49 -3.68 -9.66
N MET A 29 1.29 -3.49 -9.13
CA MET A 29 0.13 -3.06 -9.91
C MET A 29 0.10 -1.54 -10.00
N GLY A 30 -0.39 -0.98 -11.11
CA GLY A 30 -0.67 0.45 -11.19
C GLY A 30 -1.58 0.90 -10.05
N ASN A 31 -1.36 2.13 -9.57
CA ASN A 31 -2.01 2.74 -8.40
C ASN A 31 -1.63 2.13 -7.04
N THR A 32 -0.70 1.17 -6.95
CA THR A 32 -0.20 0.63 -5.66
C THR A 32 0.35 1.74 -4.77
N GLU A 33 1.02 2.72 -5.38
CA GLU A 33 1.55 3.93 -4.77
C GLU A 33 0.48 4.79 -4.07
N TYR A 34 -0.80 4.65 -4.46
CA TYR A 34 -1.93 5.31 -3.81
C TYR A 34 -2.73 4.37 -2.90
N ILE A 35 -3.02 3.17 -3.39
CA ILE A 35 -3.95 2.23 -2.76
C ILE A 35 -3.38 1.68 -1.45
N VAL A 36 -2.14 1.20 -1.47
CA VAL A 36 -1.53 0.57 -0.28
C VAL A 36 -1.37 1.57 0.86
N PRO A 37 -0.88 2.81 0.65
CA PRO A 37 -0.84 3.82 1.70
C PRO A 37 -2.19 4.11 2.35
N GLU A 38 -3.26 4.24 1.55
CA GLU A 38 -4.60 4.51 2.04
C GLU A 38 -5.16 3.33 2.85
N LEU A 39 -5.03 2.11 2.34
CA LEU A 39 -5.46 0.89 3.04
C LEU A 39 -4.72 0.72 4.37
N CYS A 40 -3.39 0.93 4.38
CA CYS A 40 -2.60 0.85 5.61
C CYS A 40 -3.04 1.91 6.62
N THR A 41 -3.23 3.14 6.16
CA THR A 41 -3.69 4.24 7.02
C THR A 41 -5.04 3.92 7.66
N ARG A 42 -5.99 3.37 6.90
CA ARG A 42 -7.30 2.94 7.42
C ARG A 42 -7.18 1.78 8.40
N ALA A 43 -6.37 0.77 8.07
CA ALA A 43 -6.19 -0.41 8.91
C ALA A 43 -5.62 -0.04 10.29
N VAL A 44 -4.60 0.83 10.32
CA VAL A 44 -3.99 1.34 11.56
C VAL A 44 -5.00 2.18 12.35
N LYS A 45 -5.69 3.12 11.70
CA LYS A 45 -6.65 4.01 12.39
C LYS A 45 -7.85 3.26 12.98
N SER A 46 -8.37 2.27 12.27
CA SER A 46 -9.58 1.53 12.68
C SER A 46 -9.28 0.29 13.53
N GLY A 47 -8.05 -0.23 13.48
CA GLY A 47 -7.73 -1.53 14.06
C GLY A 47 -8.37 -2.71 13.32
N VAL A 48 -8.92 -2.50 12.12
CA VAL A 48 -9.64 -3.51 11.34
C VAL A 48 -8.93 -3.77 10.02
N ALA A 49 -8.84 -5.03 9.61
CA ALA A 49 -8.26 -5.41 8.33
C ALA A 49 -9.06 -4.82 7.16
N GLN A 50 -8.35 -4.31 6.15
CA GLN A 50 -8.97 -3.69 4.98
C GLN A 50 -8.93 -4.67 3.80
N PRO A 51 -10.09 -5.08 3.26
CA PRO A 51 -10.13 -6.00 2.12
C PRO A 51 -9.61 -5.33 0.85
N TRP A 52 -8.89 -6.08 0.03
CA TRP A 52 -8.42 -5.65 -1.29
C TRP A 52 -8.15 -6.90 -2.15
N GLY A 53 -8.75 -6.97 -3.34
CA GLY A 53 -8.63 -8.13 -4.23
C GLY A 53 -9.12 -9.44 -3.59
N GLN A 54 -8.23 -10.42 -3.52
CA GLN A 54 -8.48 -11.75 -2.95
C GLN A 54 -8.03 -11.88 -1.48
N SER A 55 -7.44 -10.83 -0.90
CA SER A 55 -6.89 -10.85 0.45
C SER A 55 -7.27 -9.59 1.22
N GLN A 56 -6.53 -9.28 2.28
CA GLN A 56 -6.73 -8.10 3.11
C GLN A 56 -5.42 -7.59 3.71
N VAL A 57 -5.33 -6.27 3.84
CA VAL A 57 -4.26 -5.60 4.57
C VAL A 57 -4.60 -5.63 6.06
N THR A 58 -3.80 -6.35 6.85
CA THR A 58 -4.02 -6.47 8.30
C THR A 58 -3.47 -5.26 9.06
N PRO A 59 -4.01 -4.91 10.25
CA PRO A 59 -3.50 -3.81 11.05
C PRO A 59 -2.03 -3.95 11.45
N ALA A 60 -1.57 -5.19 11.73
CA ALA A 60 -0.18 -5.46 12.08
C ALA A 60 0.77 -5.13 10.91
N LYS A 61 0.48 -5.66 9.72
CA LYS A 61 1.27 -5.38 8.51
C LYS A 61 1.22 -3.90 8.15
N ALA A 62 0.05 -3.29 8.23
CA ALA A 62 -0.12 -1.87 7.98
C ALA A 62 0.72 -0.99 8.93
N ALA A 63 0.80 -1.36 10.21
CA ALA A 63 1.62 -0.63 11.18
C ALA A 63 3.12 -0.66 10.83
N GLU A 64 3.63 -1.81 10.37
CA GLU A 64 5.02 -1.94 9.91
C GLU A 64 5.31 -1.01 8.72
N LEU A 65 4.45 -1.02 7.69
CA LEU A 65 4.63 -0.16 6.52
C LEU A 65 4.50 1.32 6.88
N CYS A 66 3.50 1.70 7.67
CA CYS A 66 3.32 3.07 8.14
C CYS A 66 4.52 3.56 8.95
N ALA A 67 5.14 2.70 9.78
CA ALA A 67 6.34 3.05 10.53
C ALA A 67 7.54 3.30 9.60
N ALA A 68 7.75 2.44 8.60
CA ALA A 68 8.81 2.63 7.60
C ALA A 68 8.60 3.92 6.79
N ALA A 69 7.38 4.17 6.31
CA ALA A 69 7.04 5.39 5.59
C ALA A 69 7.22 6.65 6.46
N ALA A 70 6.87 6.58 7.76
CA ALA A 70 7.07 7.69 8.70
C ALA A 70 8.55 8.04 8.92
N LEU A 71 9.45 7.04 8.96
CA LEU A 71 10.90 7.26 9.05
C LEU A 71 11.47 7.93 7.79
N LEU A 72 10.89 7.63 6.63
CA LEU A 72 11.28 8.23 5.36
C LEU A 72 10.65 9.60 5.12
N GLY A 73 9.44 9.84 5.63
CA GLY A 73 8.64 11.04 5.33
C GLY A 73 7.90 10.95 3.98
N HIS A 74 7.86 9.77 3.38
CA HIS A 74 7.22 9.48 2.10
C HIS A 74 6.97 7.97 1.97
N TRP A 75 6.14 7.61 1.01
CA TRP A 75 5.90 6.26 0.53
C TRP A 75 6.87 5.92 -0.62
N ALA A 76 6.67 4.75 -1.22
CA ALA A 76 7.40 4.29 -2.39
C ALA A 76 6.48 4.33 -3.62
N ASP A 77 7.04 4.70 -4.76
CA ASP A 77 6.49 4.44 -6.09
C ASP A 77 7.52 3.65 -6.90
N LEU A 78 7.09 2.92 -7.92
CA LEU A 78 8.00 2.21 -8.82
C LEU A 78 8.45 3.16 -9.93
N ASP A 79 9.76 3.21 -10.20
CA ASP A 79 10.32 4.05 -11.26
C ASP A 79 9.76 3.68 -12.65
N GLU A 80 9.92 4.59 -13.63
CA GLU A 80 9.43 4.39 -15.00
C GLU A 80 10.01 3.13 -15.67
N MET A 81 11.16 2.66 -15.20
CA MET A 81 11.86 1.49 -15.73
C MET A 81 11.52 0.19 -14.98
N ALA A 82 10.73 0.25 -13.90
CA ALA A 82 10.42 -0.88 -13.03
C ALA A 82 11.64 -1.59 -12.42
N VAL A 83 12.73 -0.86 -12.20
CA VAL A 83 14.00 -1.37 -11.65
C VAL A 83 14.14 -1.07 -10.16
N HIS A 84 13.61 0.07 -9.70
CA HIS A 84 13.79 0.49 -8.32
C HIS A 84 12.64 1.39 -7.85
N TYR A 85 12.55 1.57 -6.53
CA TYR A 85 11.52 2.43 -5.95
C TYR A 85 12.02 3.85 -5.70
N GLU A 86 11.14 4.82 -5.91
CA GLU A 86 11.37 6.25 -5.70
C GLU A 86 10.48 6.82 -4.59
N PRO A 87 10.86 7.94 -3.95
CA PRO A 87 10.03 8.62 -2.97
C PRO A 87 8.69 9.10 -3.53
N PHE A 88 7.60 8.80 -2.83
CA PHE A 88 6.26 9.20 -3.24
C PHE A 88 5.44 9.80 -2.10
N GLN A 89 4.74 10.90 -2.34
CA GLN A 89 3.88 11.55 -1.33
C GLN A 89 2.41 11.54 -1.80
N PRO A 90 1.63 10.49 -1.49
CA PRO A 90 0.34 10.18 -2.10
C PRO A 90 -0.83 11.07 -1.64
N PHE A 91 -0.59 12.26 -1.07
CA PHE A 91 -1.63 13.01 -0.37
C PHE A 91 -1.96 14.36 -1.01
N PRO A 92 -3.26 14.64 -1.29
CA PRO A 92 -4.42 13.76 -1.10
C PRO A 92 -4.49 12.61 -2.13
N VAL A 93 -5.05 11.49 -1.71
CA VAL A 93 -5.30 10.35 -2.61
C VAL A 93 -6.41 10.73 -3.60
N PRO A 94 -6.26 10.46 -4.92
CA PRO A 94 -7.28 10.80 -5.91
C PRO A 94 -8.64 10.13 -5.63
N ALA A 95 -9.74 10.80 -6.00
CA ALA A 95 -11.09 10.35 -5.67
C ALA A 95 -11.43 9.01 -6.33
N GLU A 96 -10.97 8.80 -7.56
CA GLU A 96 -11.10 7.57 -8.31
C GLU A 96 -10.50 6.35 -7.58
N ILE A 97 -9.38 6.55 -6.88
CA ILE A 97 -8.74 5.50 -6.07
C ILE A 97 -9.57 5.22 -4.81
N ILE A 98 -10.11 6.25 -4.18
CA ILE A 98 -10.99 6.09 -3.02
C ILE A 98 -12.25 5.30 -3.42
N ASP A 99 -12.84 5.62 -4.56
CA ASP A 99 -14.03 4.94 -5.08
C ASP A 99 -13.76 3.46 -5.40
N GLU A 100 -12.58 3.16 -5.95
CA GLU A 100 -12.11 1.79 -6.16
C GLU A 100 -12.02 1.01 -4.85
N ILE A 101 -11.36 1.56 -3.83
CA ILE A 101 -11.24 0.94 -2.50
C ILE A 101 -12.63 0.68 -1.89
N GLU A 102 -13.56 1.65 -1.99
CA GLU A 102 -14.91 1.48 -1.46
C GLU A 102 -15.74 0.46 -2.27
N ARG A 103 -15.51 0.33 -3.58
CA ARG A 103 -16.12 -0.73 -4.40
C ARG A 103 -15.64 -2.11 -3.94
N GLU A 104 -14.34 -2.31 -3.84
CA GLU A 104 -13.72 -3.57 -3.38
C GLU A 104 -14.25 -3.99 -2.01
N ARG A 105 -14.31 -3.04 -1.06
CA ARG A 105 -14.85 -3.29 0.29
C ARG A 105 -16.30 -3.76 0.26
N ARG A 106 -17.15 -3.16 -0.58
CA ARG A 106 -18.55 -3.57 -0.75
C ARG A 106 -18.67 -4.96 -1.35
N GLU A 107 -17.83 -5.30 -2.33
CA GLU A 107 -17.82 -6.63 -2.95
C GLU A 107 -17.35 -7.71 -1.98
N ALA A 108 -16.29 -7.46 -1.22
CA ALA A 108 -15.82 -8.35 -0.17
C ALA A 108 -16.91 -8.63 0.89
N ALA A 109 -17.70 -7.61 1.26
CA ALA A 109 -18.81 -7.80 2.19
C ALA A 109 -19.93 -8.69 1.63
N LYS A 110 -20.17 -8.68 0.30
CA LYS A 110 -21.14 -9.57 -0.36
C LYS A 110 -20.67 -11.02 -0.39
N ARG A 111 -19.37 -11.26 -0.63
CA ARG A 111 -18.79 -12.62 -0.69
C ARG A 111 -18.84 -13.37 0.66
N ARG A 112 -19.00 -12.65 1.77
CA ARG A 112 -19.06 -13.21 3.14
C ARG A 112 -20.49 -13.52 3.63
N ARG A 113 -21.51 -13.28 2.80
CA ARG A 113 -22.91 -13.59 3.07
C ARG A 113 -23.31 -14.86 2.34
#